data_AF-A0A077KHH3-F1
#
_entry.id   AF-A0A077KHH3-F1
#
_cell.length_a   1.000
_cell.length_b   1.000
_cell.length_c   1.000
_cell.angle_alpha   90.00
_cell.angle_beta   90.00
_cell.angle_gamma   90.00
#
_symmetry.space_group_name_H-M   'P 1'
#
loop_
_entity.id
_entity.type
_entity.pdbx_description
1 polymer ?
#
loop_
_entity_poly.entity_id
_entity_poly.type
_entity_poly.pdbx_seq_one_letter_code
_entity_poly.pdbx_strand_id
1 'polypeptide(L)'
;MVFLLCFYSNTKAQKNVEYVLPTTAFNKEEAYKMLEEGNSSIEGTLSFKKRGYVNYPGYLAKVLLYPVTPHLAEYIELKKKYNSRKKQAAMTKEASMARIETKTIDDKGHFVFTNIKPGKYYVVSLVTWEKVRSNRVQSGPVTSNKNILGIQMGGGSFSTETQYESKAYEEEVGEYIEVQKNNTIINIAK
;
A
#
# COMPACT_ATOMS: atom_id res chain seq x y z
N MET A 1 -3.22 -55.55 7.34
CA MET A 1 -2.48 -54.83 6.29
C MET A 1 -2.72 -53.34 6.51
N VAL A 2 -1.74 -52.62 7.06
CA VAL A 2 -1.87 -51.21 7.45
C VAL A 2 -1.43 -50.35 6.27
N PHE A 3 -2.35 -49.58 5.69
CA PHE A 3 -2.01 -48.59 4.65
C PHE A 3 -1.67 -47.25 5.33
N LEU A 4 -0.40 -46.89 5.26
CA LEU A 4 0.16 -45.64 5.76
C LEU A 4 -0.21 -44.49 4.79
N LEU A 5 -1.10 -43.59 5.22
CA LEU A 5 -1.41 -42.36 4.51
C LEU A 5 -0.31 -41.32 4.77
N CYS A 6 0.64 -41.20 3.83
CA CYS A 6 1.60 -40.09 3.81
C CYS A 6 0.90 -38.80 3.39
N PHE A 7 0.53 -37.97 4.37
CA PHE A 7 0.18 -36.57 4.14
C PHE A 7 1.45 -35.80 3.70
N TYR A 8 1.55 -35.49 2.41
CA TYR A 8 2.50 -34.49 1.91
C TYR A 8 2.00 -33.09 2.30
N SER A 9 2.32 -32.70 3.54
CA SER A 9 2.22 -31.32 3.98
C SER A 9 3.20 -30.48 3.16
N ASN A 10 2.69 -29.74 2.17
CA ASN A 10 3.45 -28.67 1.52
C ASN A 10 3.68 -27.54 2.54
N THR A 11 4.69 -27.69 3.39
CA THR A 11 5.16 -26.62 4.27
C THR A 11 5.84 -25.56 3.40
N LYS A 12 5.10 -24.51 3.03
CA LYS A 12 5.74 -23.29 2.53
C LYS A 12 6.60 -22.75 3.67
N ALA A 13 7.92 -22.97 3.59
CA ALA A 13 8.88 -22.39 4.53
C ALA A 13 8.62 -20.88 4.64
N GLN A 14 8.14 -20.45 5.79
CA GLN A 14 7.86 -19.04 6.07
C GLN A 14 9.22 -18.33 6.11
N LYS A 15 9.58 -17.68 5.00
CA LYS A 15 10.82 -16.91 4.91
C LYS A 15 10.78 -15.82 5.99
N ASN A 16 11.65 -15.91 6.99
CA ASN A 16 11.81 -14.90 8.01
C ASN A 16 12.19 -13.57 7.35
N VAL A 17 11.41 -12.53 7.66
CA VAL A 17 11.69 -11.16 7.22
C VAL A 17 12.72 -10.57 8.18
N GLU A 18 13.85 -10.11 7.65
CA GLU A 18 14.86 -9.37 8.40
C GLU A 18 14.41 -7.90 8.53
N TYR A 19 14.31 -7.41 9.77
CA TYR A 19 13.94 -6.03 10.04
C TYR A 19 15.17 -5.18 10.31
N VAL A 20 15.27 -4.05 9.61
CA VAL A 20 16.31 -3.04 9.82
C VAL A 20 15.70 -1.86 10.55
N LEU A 21 16.22 -1.56 11.73
CA LEU A 21 15.84 -0.38 12.53
C LEU A 21 16.77 0.80 12.22
N PRO A 22 16.30 2.04 12.40
CA PRO A 22 17.15 3.21 12.47
C PRO A 22 18.24 3.06 13.53
N THR A 23 19.42 3.58 13.23
CA THR A 23 20.57 3.66 14.14
C THR A 23 20.37 4.77 15.15
N THR A 24 19.72 5.85 14.73
CA THR A 24 19.40 7.00 15.58
C THR A 24 18.41 6.61 16.66
N ALA A 25 18.69 6.97 17.92
CA ALA A 25 17.78 6.71 19.03
C ALA A 25 16.51 7.58 18.93
N PHE A 26 15.36 7.01 19.31
CA PHE A 26 14.10 7.75 19.34
C PHE A 26 14.01 8.65 20.59
N ASN A 27 13.92 9.96 20.38
CA ASN A 27 13.67 10.92 21.46
C ASN A 27 12.15 11.12 21.64
N LYS A 28 11.61 10.48 22.67
CA LYS A 28 10.19 10.50 22.99
C LYS A 28 9.70 11.93 23.30
N GLU A 29 10.38 12.62 24.21
CA GLU A 29 9.94 13.93 24.72
C GLU A 29 9.88 14.98 23.61
N GLU A 30 10.89 15.00 22.75
CA GLU A 30 10.94 15.90 21.60
C GLU A 30 9.80 15.62 20.60
N ALA A 31 9.54 14.35 20.29
CA ALA A 31 8.47 13.96 19.37
C ALA A 31 7.10 14.39 19.88
N TYR A 32 6.79 14.15 21.16
CA TYR A 32 5.51 14.57 21.75
C TYR A 32 5.39 16.09 21.86
N LYS A 33 6.48 16.81 22.15
CA LYS A 33 6.48 18.28 22.17
C LYS A 33 6.14 18.91 20.80
N MET A 34 6.46 18.22 19.70
CA MET A 34 6.05 18.63 18.34
C MET A 34 4.58 18.31 18.04
N LEU A 35 3.96 17.38 18.77
CA LEU A 35 2.57 16.96 18.59
C LEU A 35 1.59 17.60 19.58
N GLU A 36 2.09 18.42 20.50
CA GLU A 36 1.27 19.27 21.35
C GLU A 36 0.32 20.14 20.53
N GLU A 37 -0.79 20.53 21.15
CA GLU A 37 -1.79 21.39 20.53
C GLU A 37 -1.17 22.72 20.08
N GLY A 38 -1.51 23.11 18.85
CA GLY A 38 -1.22 24.42 18.29
C GLY A 38 -2.47 25.09 17.75
N ASN A 39 -2.28 26.15 16.98
CA ASN A 39 -3.38 26.96 16.41
C ASN A 39 -3.47 26.85 14.90
N SER A 40 -2.80 25.88 14.28
CA SER A 40 -2.76 25.74 12.82
C SER A 40 -3.59 24.54 12.36
N SER A 41 -3.98 24.56 11.09
CA SER A 41 -4.68 23.48 10.42
C SER A 41 -3.92 23.03 9.17
N ILE A 42 -4.16 21.77 8.79
CA ILE A 42 -3.67 21.18 7.56
C ILE A 42 -4.87 20.65 6.81
N GLU A 43 -5.10 21.15 5.61
CA GLU A 43 -6.09 20.63 4.68
C GLU A 43 -5.36 20.04 3.49
N GLY A 44 -5.76 18.86 3.03
CA GLY A 44 -5.11 18.32 1.85
C GLY A 44 -5.83 17.20 1.16
N THR A 45 -5.23 16.78 0.05
CA THR A 45 -5.72 15.70 -0.81
C THR A 45 -4.62 14.66 -0.99
N LEU A 46 -4.96 13.38 -0.87
CA LEU A 46 -4.07 12.23 -1.12
C LEU A 46 -4.47 11.51 -2.40
N SER A 47 -3.53 11.26 -3.30
CA SER A 47 -3.78 10.51 -4.54
C SER A 47 -2.62 9.61 -4.97
N PHE A 48 -2.95 8.52 -5.67
CA PHE A 48 -1.98 7.59 -6.24
C PHE A 48 -2.28 7.31 -7.71
N LYS A 49 -1.35 7.65 -8.60
CA LYS A 49 -1.50 7.45 -10.04
C LYS A 49 -0.79 6.18 -10.49
N LYS A 50 -1.56 5.22 -11.00
CA LYS A 50 -1.01 3.98 -11.56
C LYS A 50 -1.74 3.62 -12.85
N ARG A 51 -0.97 3.36 -13.91
CA ARG A 51 -1.49 2.91 -15.22
C ARG A 51 -2.55 3.85 -15.81
N GLY A 52 -2.40 5.16 -15.61
CA GLY A 52 -3.33 6.18 -16.10
C GLY A 52 -4.54 6.44 -15.20
N TYR A 53 -4.80 5.60 -14.20
CA TYR A 53 -5.87 5.80 -13.23
C TYR A 53 -5.35 6.53 -11.99
N VAL A 54 -6.16 7.47 -11.49
CA VAL A 54 -5.94 8.11 -10.20
C VAL A 54 -6.78 7.38 -9.16
N ASN A 55 -6.12 6.85 -8.14
CA ASN A 55 -6.74 6.17 -7.02
C ASN A 55 -6.66 7.10 -5.81
N TYR A 56 -7.70 7.10 -5.00
CA TYR A 56 -7.77 7.87 -3.75
C TYR A 56 -7.88 6.89 -2.59
N PRO A 57 -7.41 7.25 -1.38
CA PRO A 57 -7.87 6.55 -0.19
C PRO A 57 -9.40 6.64 -0.13
N GLY A 58 -10.08 5.54 0.22
CA GLY A 58 -11.54 5.54 0.34
C GLY A 58 -12.03 6.40 1.49
N TYR A 59 -13.34 6.65 1.57
CA TYR A 59 -13.96 7.34 2.70
C TYR A 59 -13.58 6.70 4.05
N LEU A 60 -13.28 7.54 5.04
CA LEU A 60 -12.83 7.15 6.39
C LEU A 60 -11.49 6.38 6.45
N ALA A 61 -10.70 6.40 5.37
CA ALA A 61 -9.34 5.86 5.37
C ALA A 61 -8.45 6.67 6.31
N LYS A 62 -7.54 5.97 7.01
CA LYS A 62 -6.67 6.59 8.01
C LYS A 62 -5.61 7.45 7.34
N VAL A 63 -5.43 8.66 7.85
CA VAL A 63 -4.33 9.55 7.48
C VAL A 63 -3.53 9.84 8.74
N LEU A 64 -2.22 9.56 8.68
CA LEU A 64 -1.32 9.65 9.82
C LEU A 64 -0.37 10.84 9.63
N LEU A 65 -0.18 11.60 10.70
CA LEU A 65 0.76 12.72 10.75
C LEU A 65 1.84 12.40 11.78
N TYR A 66 3.09 12.27 11.31
CA TYR A 66 4.24 12.04 12.16
C TYR A 66 5.09 13.32 12.29
N PRO A 67 5.64 13.63 13.47
CA PRO A 67 6.60 14.71 13.61
C PRO A 67 7.93 14.28 12.95
N VAL A 68 8.56 15.18 12.19
CA VAL A 68 9.84 14.85 11.52
C VAL A 68 10.97 14.90 12.54
N THR A 69 11.25 13.74 13.12
CA THR A 69 12.41 13.50 13.99
C THR A 69 13.56 12.90 13.17
N PRO A 70 14.82 13.03 13.64
CA PRO A 70 15.97 12.36 13.00
C PRO A 70 15.77 10.85 12.83
N HIS A 71 15.17 10.19 13.82
CA HIS A 71 14.81 8.77 13.74
C HIS A 71 13.81 8.47 12.60
N LEU A 72 12.78 9.31 12.42
CA LEU A 72 11.80 9.12 11.34
C LEU A 72 12.44 9.32 9.96
N ALA A 73 13.29 10.33 9.82
CA ALA A 73 13.99 10.62 8.56
C ALA A 73 14.84 9.41 8.12
N GLU A 74 15.64 8.85 9.04
CA GLU A 74 16.43 7.64 8.78
C GLU A 74 15.54 6.44 8.43
N TYR A 75 14.43 6.24 9.15
CA TYR A 75 13.47 5.18 8.83
C TYR A 75 12.94 5.28 7.40
N ILE A 76 12.57 6.49 6.93
CA ILE A 76 12.03 6.71 5.59
C ILE A 76 13.10 6.39 4.53
N GLU A 77 14.37 6.74 4.77
CA GLU A 77 15.49 6.37 3.90
C GLU A 77 15.73 4.86 3.86
N LEU A 78 15.74 4.21 5.03
CA LEU A 78 15.86 2.76 5.14
C LEU A 78 14.72 2.06 4.40
N LYS A 79 13.50 2.59 4.48
CA LYS A 79 12.32 2.02 3.80
C LYS A 79 12.45 2.11 2.29
N LYS A 80 13.00 3.21 1.75
CA LYS A 80 13.30 3.34 0.32
C LYS A 80 14.35 2.30 -0.13
N LYS A 81 15.35 2.02 0.71
CA LYS A 81 16.42 1.05 0.43
C LYS A 81 15.98 -0.40 0.62
N TYR A 82 15.19 -0.68 1.65
CA TYR A 82 14.78 -2.01 2.10
C TYR A 82 13.26 -2.14 2.06
N ASN A 83 12.73 -2.41 0.88
CA ASN A 83 11.32 -2.72 0.66
C ASN A 83 11.15 -4.04 -0.10
N SER A 84 11.76 -5.10 0.42
CA SER A 84 11.73 -6.42 -0.19
C SER A 84 10.98 -7.42 0.69
N ARG A 85 10.58 -8.57 0.14
CA ARG A 85 9.98 -9.67 0.92
C ARG A 85 10.93 -10.31 1.94
N LYS A 86 12.24 -10.04 1.84
CA LYS A 86 13.27 -10.62 2.72
C LYS A 86 13.77 -9.64 3.76
N LYS A 87 13.82 -8.35 3.42
CA LYS A 87 14.41 -7.29 4.22
C LYS A 87 13.54 -6.05 4.16
N GLN A 88 13.08 -5.60 5.32
CA GLN A 88 12.14 -4.48 5.48
C GLN A 88 12.66 -3.52 6.54
N ALA A 89 12.51 -2.21 6.29
CA ALA A 89 12.73 -1.23 7.34
C ALA A 89 11.57 -1.27 8.36
N ALA A 90 11.90 -1.19 9.64
CA ALA A 90 10.94 -1.08 10.73
C ALA A 90 11.31 0.11 11.63
N MET A 91 10.37 0.55 12.44
CA MET A 91 10.61 1.51 13.51
C MET A 91 10.24 0.88 14.85
N THR A 92 10.75 1.42 15.95
CA THR A 92 10.36 0.98 17.29
C THR A 92 8.87 1.24 17.52
N LYS A 93 8.25 0.46 18.42
CA LYS A 93 6.83 0.63 18.78
C LYS A 93 6.55 2.04 19.31
N GLU A 94 7.47 2.61 20.08
CA GLU A 94 7.31 3.95 20.63
C GLU A 94 7.33 5.02 19.54
N ALA A 95 8.26 4.92 18.59
CA ALA A 95 8.32 5.82 17.43
C ALA A 95 7.06 5.73 16.57
N SER A 96 6.50 4.52 16.41
CA SER A 96 5.27 4.36 15.63
C SER A 96 4.05 4.98 16.30
N MET A 97 4.02 5.05 17.64
CA MET A 97 2.92 5.62 18.42
C MET A 97 2.93 7.15 18.47
N ALA A 98 4.07 7.80 18.26
CA ALA A 98 4.18 9.27 18.25
C ALA A 98 3.64 9.86 16.94
N ARG A 99 2.30 9.93 16.82
CA ARG A 99 1.59 10.43 15.65
C ARG A 99 0.21 10.98 16.01
N ILE A 100 -0.35 11.79 15.12
CA ILE A 100 -1.77 12.17 15.12
C ILE A 100 -2.47 11.39 14.00
N GLU A 101 -3.70 10.93 14.25
CA GLU A 101 -4.51 10.19 13.28
C GLU A 101 -5.77 11.00 12.95
N THR A 102 -6.04 11.17 11.66
CA THR A 102 -7.33 11.65 11.15
C THR A 102 -7.84 10.66 10.12
N LYS A 103 -8.96 10.98 9.50
CA LYS A 103 -9.55 10.19 8.42
C LYS A 103 -9.85 11.05 7.21
N THR A 104 -9.90 10.43 6.04
CA THR A 104 -10.43 11.09 4.86
C THR A 104 -11.91 11.43 5.04
N ILE A 105 -12.30 12.60 4.55
CA ILE A 105 -13.67 13.13 4.66
C ILE A 105 -14.55 12.75 3.47
N ASP A 106 -13.95 12.25 2.38
CA ASP A 106 -14.65 11.79 1.19
C ASP A 106 -13.86 10.72 0.42
N ASP A 107 -14.44 10.22 -0.67
CA ASP A 107 -13.82 9.26 -1.60
C ASP A 107 -12.85 9.91 -2.61
N LYS A 108 -12.53 11.19 -2.43
CA LYS A 108 -11.53 11.93 -3.22
C LYS A 108 -10.25 12.17 -2.42
N GLY A 109 -10.11 11.52 -1.27
CA GLY A 109 -8.89 11.57 -0.48
C GLY A 109 -8.66 12.89 0.23
N HIS A 110 -9.68 13.74 0.40
CA HIS A 110 -9.55 14.96 1.20
C HIS A 110 -9.42 14.61 2.68
N PHE A 111 -8.61 15.35 3.42
CA PHE A 111 -8.41 15.18 4.86
C PHE A 111 -8.13 16.51 5.55
N VAL A 112 -8.37 16.56 6.86
CA VAL A 112 -8.09 17.74 7.69
C VAL A 112 -7.46 17.31 9.01
N PHE A 113 -6.39 18.01 9.40
CA PHE A 113 -5.86 18.05 10.76
C PHE A 113 -6.10 19.44 11.37
N THR A 114 -6.53 19.48 12.62
CA THR A 114 -6.75 20.71 13.37
C THR A 114 -5.85 20.77 14.60
N ASN A 115 -5.63 21.96 15.13
CA ASN A 115 -4.84 22.22 16.34
C ASN A 115 -3.39 21.73 16.24
N ILE A 116 -2.77 21.92 15.07
CA ILE A 116 -1.40 21.51 14.80
C ILE A 116 -0.43 22.67 15.10
N LYS A 117 0.67 22.33 15.77
CA LYS A 117 1.77 23.26 16.02
C LYS A 117 2.55 23.52 14.72
N PRO A 118 3.06 24.74 14.49
CA PRO A 118 3.97 24.98 13.37
C PRO A 118 5.22 24.08 13.48
N GLY A 119 5.65 23.51 12.36
CA GLY A 119 6.76 22.55 12.35
C GLY A 119 6.79 21.68 11.10
N LYS A 120 7.75 20.75 11.06
CA LYS A 120 7.91 19.79 9.98
C LYS A 120 7.25 18.46 10.33
N TYR A 121 6.41 17.97 9.43
CA TYR A 121 5.66 16.74 9.59
C TYR A 121 5.78 15.85 8.35
N TYR A 122 5.47 14.57 8.53
CA TYR A 122 5.32 13.61 7.44
C TYR A 122 3.89 13.09 7.47
N VAL A 123 3.14 13.36 6.41
CA VAL A 123 1.76 12.87 6.24
C VAL A 123 1.81 11.60 5.43
N VAL A 124 1.04 10.58 5.84
CA VAL A 124 1.01 9.30 5.15
C VAL A 124 -0.35 8.61 5.25
N SER A 125 -0.74 7.93 4.18
CA SER A 125 -1.93 7.08 4.13
C SER A 125 -1.71 5.89 3.20
N LEU A 126 -2.57 4.88 3.31
CA LEU A 126 -2.60 3.73 2.41
C LEU A 126 -3.71 3.95 1.36
N VAL A 127 -3.34 3.79 0.10
CA VAL A 127 -4.26 3.88 -1.04
C VAL A 127 -4.39 2.51 -1.67
N THR A 128 -5.63 2.01 -1.72
CA THR A 128 -5.96 0.76 -2.40
C THR A 128 -6.09 1.02 -3.89
N TRP A 129 -5.49 0.15 -4.70
CA TRP A 129 -5.67 0.14 -6.15
C TRP A 129 -5.88 -1.28 -6.65
N GLU A 130 -6.66 -1.43 -7.70
CA GLU A 130 -6.99 -2.74 -8.26
C GLU A 130 -6.23 -2.99 -9.56
N LYS A 131 -5.64 -4.18 -9.65
CA LYS A 131 -5.09 -4.72 -10.89
C LYS A 131 -6.10 -5.66 -11.50
N VAL A 132 -6.72 -5.22 -12.58
CA VAL A 132 -7.58 -6.07 -13.41
C VAL A 132 -6.75 -6.71 -14.53
N ARG A 133 -6.91 -8.02 -14.74
CA ARG A 133 -6.39 -8.77 -15.87
C ARG A 133 -7.56 -9.37 -16.64
N SER A 134 -7.51 -9.30 -17.96
CA SER A 134 -8.45 -9.99 -18.84
C SER A 134 -7.74 -11.19 -19.49
N ASN A 135 -8.34 -12.37 -19.38
CA ASN A 135 -7.86 -13.57 -20.07
C ASN A 135 -8.97 -14.05 -21.01
N ARG A 136 -8.62 -14.39 -22.25
CA ARG A 136 -9.53 -15.08 -23.16
C ARG A 136 -9.45 -16.57 -22.85
N VAL A 137 -10.55 -17.15 -22.42
CA VAL A 137 -10.66 -18.57 -22.07
C VAL A 137 -11.61 -19.24 -23.04
N GLN A 138 -11.30 -20.46 -23.44
CA GLN A 138 -12.19 -21.22 -24.30
C GLN A 138 -13.48 -21.58 -23.54
N SER A 139 -14.63 -21.25 -24.10
CA SER A 139 -15.96 -21.42 -23.48
C SER A 139 -16.86 -22.45 -24.17
N GLY A 140 -16.38 -23.11 -25.23
CA GLY A 140 -17.15 -24.12 -25.98
C GLY A 140 -16.38 -25.41 -26.28
N PRO A 141 -17.05 -26.48 -26.74
CA PRO A 141 -16.41 -27.76 -27.05
C PRO A 141 -15.39 -27.64 -28.20
N VAL A 142 -14.23 -28.30 -28.07
CA VAL A 142 -13.30 -28.48 -29.21
C VAL A 142 -13.83 -29.65 -30.04
N THR A 143 -14.37 -29.38 -31.22
CA THR A 143 -14.59 -30.46 -32.20
C THR A 143 -13.26 -30.73 -32.90
N SER A 144 -12.62 -31.86 -32.56
CA SER A 144 -11.43 -32.33 -33.27
C SER A 144 -11.78 -32.62 -34.73
N ASN A 145 -11.23 -31.85 -35.66
CA ASN A 145 -11.47 -32.03 -37.10
C ASN A 145 -10.46 -32.99 -37.73
N LYS A 146 -10.30 -34.18 -37.15
CA LYS A 146 -9.42 -35.24 -37.68
C LYS A 146 -10.25 -36.40 -38.21
N ASN A 147 -9.86 -36.95 -39.36
CA ASN A 147 -10.46 -38.18 -39.88
C ASN A 147 -9.98 -39.43 -39.11
N ILE A 148 -10.53 -40.59 -39.46
CA ILE A 148 -10.20 -41.88 -38.81
C ILE A 148 -8.72 -42.31 -38.98
N LEU A 149 -8.01 -41.68 -39.92
CA LEU A 149 -6.58 -41.88 -40.19
C LEU A 149 -5.70 -40.81 -39.51
N GLY A 150 -6.29 -39.92 -38.69
CA GLY A 150 -5.58 -38.86 -37.97
C GLY A 150 -5.24 -37.60 -38.78
N ILE A 151 -5.73 -37.48 -40.02
CA ILE A 151 -5.47 -36.35 -40.91
C ILE A 151 -6.41 -35.20 -40.58
N GLN A 152 -5.88 -33.98 -40.43
CA GLN A 152 -6.65 -32.76 -40.17
C GLN A 152 -7.47 -32.36 -41.41
N MET A 153 -8.80 -32.29 -41.28
CA MET A 153 -9.73 -32.05 -42.40
C MET A 153 -10.26 -30.59 -42.47
N GLY A 154 -9.67 -29.65 -41.72
CA GLY A 154 -10.02 -28.21 -41.77
C GLY A 154 -9.81 -27.44 -40.45
N GLY A 155 -9.93 -26.11 -40.49
CA GLY A 155 -9.77 -25.22 -39.33
C GLY A 155 -11.06 -25.05 -38.52
N GLY A 156 -11.04 -25.40 -37.23
CA GLY A 156 -12.15 -25.14 -36.31
C GLY A 156 -11.95 -23.82 -35.57
N SER A 157 -13.01 -23.00 -35.46
CA SER A 157 -13.04 -21.89 -34.51
C SER A 157 -13.61 -22.39 -33.17
N PHE A 158 -12.91 -22.14 -32.08
CA PHE A 158 -13.45 -22.39 -30.73
C PHE A 158 -14.07 -21.11 -30.17
N SER A 159 -15.22 -21.24 -29.51
CA SER A 159 -15.80 -20.14 -28.76
C SER A 159 -14.87 -19.75 -27.62
N THR A 160 -14.61 -18.45 -27.48
CA THR A 160 -13.86 -17.90 -26.34
C THR A 160 -14.70 -16.89 -25.61
N GLU A 161 -14.64 -16.92 -24.29
CA GLU A 161 -15.19 -15.89 -23.41
C GLU A 161 -14.03 -15.10 -22.77
N THR A 162 -14.26 -13.81 -22.51
CA THR A 162 -13.28 -12.98 -21.80
C THR A 162 -13.60 -13.00 -20.32
N GLN A 163 -12.68 -13.53 -19.50
CA GLN A 163 -12.79 -13.53 -18.06
C GLN A 163 -11.92 -12.42 -17.46
N TYR A 164 -12.45 -11.75 -16.44
CA TYR A 164 -11.76 -10.69 -15.70
C TYR A 164 -11.38 -11.19 -14.31
N GLU A 165 -10.10 -11.03 -13.96
CA GLU A 165 -9.57 -11.28 -12.63
C GLU A 165 -9.10 -9.95 -12.04
N SER A 166 -9.69 -9.53 -10.93
CA SER A 166 -9.25 -8.35 -10.18
C SER A 166 -8.48 -8.76 -8.93
N LYS A 167 -7.43 -8.00 -8.61
CA LYS A 167 -6.69 -8.13 -7.37
C LYS A 167 -6.36 -6.76 -6.79
N ALA A 168 -6.81 -6.52 -5.56
CA ALA A 168 -6.49 -5.31 -4.82
C ALA A 168 -5.07 -5.35 -4.25
N TYR A 169 -4.43 -4.19 -4.25
CA TYR A 169 -3.12 -3.93 -3.67
C TYR A 169 -3.19 -2.61 -2.89
N GLU A 170 -2.41 -2.50 -1.82
CA GLU A 170 -2.26 -1.26 -1.07
C GLU A 170 -0.91 -0.64 -1.39
N GLU A 171 -0.90 0.68 -1.56
CA GLU A 171 0.30 1.47 -1.75
C GLU A 171 0.33 2.59 -0.73
N GLU A 172 1.48 2.79 -0.09
CA GLU A 172 1.67 3.91 0.81
C GLU A 172 1.96 5.19 0.04
N VAL A 173 1.19 6.24 0.32
CA VAL A 173 1.34 7.59 -0.22
C VAL A 173 1.65 8.51 0.94
N GLY A 174 2.80 9.20 0.89
CA GLY A 174 3.20 10.12 1.93
C GLY A 174 4.28 11.09 1.51
N GLU A 175 4.32 12.23 2.18
CA GLU A 175 5.19 13.36 1.85
C GLU A 175 5.53 14.21 3.09
N TYR A 176 6.70 14.86 3.03
CA TYR A 176 7.13 15.82 4.04
C TYR A 176 6.44 17.17 3.81
N ILE A 177 5.94 17.75 4.88
CA ILE A 177 5.27 19.04 4.87
C ILE A 177 5.83 19.95 5.94
N GLU A 178 5.73 21.25 5.71
CA GLU A 178 6.08 22.28 6.68
C GLU A 178 4.85 23.12 6.97
N VAL A 179 4.41 23.07 8.22
CA VAL A 179 3.24 23.79 8.71
C VAL A 179 3.70 25.14 9.24
N GLN A 180 3.21 26.20 8.60
CA GLN A 180 3.41 27.57 9.05
C GLN A 180 2.21 28.02 9.91
N LYS A 181 2.21 29.28 10.36
CA LYS A 181 1.09 29.85 11.11
C LYS A 181 -0.18 29.87 10.24
N ASN A 182 -1.33 29.49 10.83
CA ASN A 182 -2.70 29.53 10.27
C ASN A 182 -3.13 28.24 9.56
N ASN A 183 -3.16 28.22 8.22
CA ASN A 183 -3.69 27.09 7.45
C ASN A 183 -2.72 26.69 6.35
N THR A 184 -2.45 25.39 6.23
CA THR A 184 -1.57 24.81 5.22
C THR A 184 -2.38 23.91 4.30
N ILE A 185 -2.42 24.25 3.00
CA ILE A 185 -3.13 23.47 1.98
C ILE A 185 -2.11 22.66 1.18
N ILE A 186 -2.31 21.34 1.07
CA ILE A 186 -1.35 20.42 0.44
C ILE A 186 -2.02 19.43 -0.51
N ASN A 187 -1.29 19.03 -1.55
CA ASN A 187 -1.68 17.93 -2.44
C ASN A 187 -0.54 16.92 -2.47
N ILE A 188 -0.80 15.72 -1.95
CA ILE A 188 0.16 14.63 -1.86
C ILE A 188 -0.20 13.62 -2.94
N ALA A 189 0.68 13.48 -3.94
CA ALA A 189 0.48 12.58 -5.06
C ALA A 189 1.70 11.68 -5.28
N LYS A 190 1.45 10.40 -5.60
CA LYS A 190 2.49 9.40 -5.90
C LYS A 190 2.26 8.71 -7.24
#